data_AF-A0A1X2EPP1-F1
#
_entry.id   AF-A0A1X2EPP1-F1
#
_cell.length_a   1.000
_cell.length_b   1.000
_cell.length_c   1.000
_cell.angle_alpha   90.00
_cell.angle_beta   90.00
_cell.angle_gamma   90.00
#
_symmetry.space_group_name_H-M   'P 1'
#
loop_
_entity.id
_entity.type
_entity.pdbx_description
1 polymer ?
#
loop_
_entity_poly.entity_id
_entity_poly.type
_entity_poly.pdbx_seq_one_letter_code
_entity_poly.pdbx_strand_id
1 'polypeptide(L)'
;MTEPQFPRLDFDAFYRGESPAEGVPGTATVPWDTKAPKESVIGWHERGLVRGAVLDVGCGLGDNAIYLARQGFTVTGVDISATALITAERRAADAQADVRFAVADATELAGYTDAFDTVVDSGMFHCLAPADRPRYAAAAHRATRSGATLLLSCFSDANPPDAERPLPGLTEAQVREVWDGPGWQVASLERTAVHREGWGGEMHFFSVQATRVPTR
;
A
#
# COMPACT_ATOMS: atom_id res chain seq x y z
N MET A 1 -0.86 -20.27 -22.03
CA MET A 1 0.30 -20.09 -21.12
C MET A 1 -0.30 -19.71 -19.78
N THR A 2 -0.14 -20.56 -18.76
CA THR A 2 -0.56 -20.24 -17.40
C THR A 2 0.30 -19.08 -16.90
N GLU A 3 -0.34 -18.02 -16.39
CA GLU A 3 0.40 -16.95 -15.71
C GLU A 3 1.30 -17.56 -14.63
N PRO A 4 2.55 -17.08 -14.47
CA PRO A 4 3.39 -17.56 -13.39
C PRO A 4 2.66 -17.30 -12.07
N GLN A 5 2.37 -18.38 -11.36
CA GLN A 5 1.71 -18.35 -10.08
C GLN A 5 2.73 -17.82 -9.08
N PHE A 6 2.70 -16.51 -8.81
CA PHE A 6 3.50 -15.94 -7.73
C PHE A 6 3.13 -16.68 -6.44
N PRO A 7 4.11 -17.26 -5.71
CA PRO A 7 3.82 -17.93 -4.45
C PRO A 7 3.17 -16.90 -3.51
N ARG A 8 2.09 -17.32 -2.84
CA ARG A 8 1.46 -16.49 -1.81
C ARG A 8 2.47 -16.27 -0.70
N LEU A 9 2.97 -15.05 -0.58
CA LEU A 9 3.99 -14.70 0.41
C LEU A 9 3.36 -14.61 1.80
N ASP A 10 3.97 -15.25 2.79
CA ASP A 10 3.68 -15.01 4.20
C ASP A 10 4.45 -13.75 4.66
N PHE A 11 3.75 -12.62 4.66
CA PHE A 11 4.33 -11.35 5.10
C PHE A 11 4.65 -11.34 6.60
N ASP A 12 3.91 -12.08 7.44
CA ASP A 12 4.19 -12.14 8.87
C ASP A 12 5.52 -12.88 9.12
N ALA A 13 5.79 -13.95 8.37
CA ALA A 13 7.09 -14.62 8.36
C ALA A 13 8.23 -13.67 7.93
N PHE A 14 8.03 -12.86 6.89
CA PHE A 14 9.00 -11.82 6.50
C PHE A 14 9.35 -10.88 7.66
N TYR A 15 8.34 -10.41 8.40
CA TYR A 15 8.56 -9.50 9.54
C TYR A 15 9.17 -10.18 10.77
N ARG A 16 9.05 -11.51 10.90
CA ARG A 16 9.79 -12.32 11.88
C ARG A 16 11.24 -12.62 11.45
N GLY A 17 11.61 -12.25 10.22
CA GLY A 17 12.90 -12.58 9.60
C GLY A 17 13.01 -14.01 9.09
N GLU A 18 11.88 -14.70 8.98
CA GLU A 18 11.75 -16.06 8.49
C GLU A 18 11.56 -16.08 6.97
N SER A 19 11.68 -17.28 6.38
CA SER A 19 11.38 -17.48 4.96
C SER A 19 9.87 -17.36 4.72
N PRO A 20 9.42 -16.52 3.79
CA PRO A 20 8.00 -16.24 3.53
C PRO A 20 7.36 -17.21 2.52
N ALA A 21 8.17 -17.98 1.80
CA ALA A 21 7.75 -18.94 0.78
C ALA A 21 8.94 -19.84 0.41
N GLU A 22 8.65 -21.01 -0.15
CA GLU A 22 9.67 -21.91 -0.69
C GLU A 22 10.56 -21.19 -1.71
N GLY A 23 11.88 -21.30 -1.55
CA GLY A 23 12.86 -20.64 -2.42
C GLY A 23 13.08 -19.15 -2.16
N VAL A 24 12.35 -18.53 -1.22
CA VAL A 24 12.57 -17.13 -0.82
C VAL A 24 13.30 -17.08 0.52
N PRO A 25 14.53 -16.54 0.61
CA PRO A 25 15.25 -16.48 1.87
C PRO A 25 14.60 -15.50 2.86
N GLY A 26 14.66 -15.81 4.14
CA GLY A 26 14.34 -14.86 5.21
C GLY A 26 15.36 -13.73 5.25
N THR A 27 14.93 -12.56 5.73
CA THR A 27 15.80 -11.37 5.82
C THR A 27 15.69 -10.74 7.20
N ALA A 28 16.80 -10.30 7.78
CA ALA A 28 16.79 -9.65 9.10
C ALA A 28 16.01 -8.31 9.09
N THR A 29 15.92 -7.67 7.91
CA THR A 29 15.17 -6.44 7.69
C THR A 29 14.47 -6.53 6.34
N VAL A 30 13.17 -6.23 6.31
CA VAL A 30 12.43 -6.20 5.05
C VAL A 30 12.92 -5.03 4.17
N PRO A 31 13.00 -5.22 2.85
CA PRO A 31 13.68 -4.27 1.97
C PRO A 31 12.88 -2.97 1.71
N TRP A 32 11.62 -2.93 2.14
CA TRP A 32 10.78 -1.72 2.12
C TRP A 32 10.83 -0.91 3.43
N ASP A 33 11.55 -1.36 4.46
CA ASP A 33 11.70 -0.62 5.72
C ASP A 33 12.76 0.49 5.61
N THR A 34 12.34 1.68 5.16
CA THR A 34 13.21 2.84 4.97
C THR A 34 13.43 3.66 6.23
N LYS A 35 12.75 3.33 7.34
CA LYS A 35 12.73 4.13 8.58
C LYS A 35 12.28 5.58 8.37
N ALA A 36 11.53 5.81 7.29
CA ALA A 36 11.12 7.13 6.80
C ALA A 36 9.88 6.97 5.91
N PRO A 37 8.96 7.95 5.89
CA PRO A 37 7.82 7.93 4.99
C PRO A 37 8.29 7.92 3.53
N LYS A 38 7.48 7.33 2.66
CA LYS A 38 7.76 7.30 1.23
C LYS A 38 7.61 8.70 0.62
N GLU A 39 8.45 8.99 -0.36
CA GLU A 39 8.48 10.25 -1.10
C GLU A 39 7.15 10.53 -1.81
N SER A 40 6.46 9.47 -2.27
CA SER A 40 5.10 9.58 -2.80
C SER A 40 4.10 10.10 -1.76
N VAL A 41 4.17 9.60 -0.53
CA VAL A 41 3.28 9.99 0.57
C VAL A 41 3.55 11.42 1.01
N ILE A 42 4.82 11.81 1.15
CA ILE A 42 5.20 13.21 1.40
C ILE A 42 4.65 14.10 0.28
N GLY A 43 4.90 13.74 -0.98
CA GLY A 43 4.45 14.53 -2.13
C GLY A 43 2.92 14.65 -2.22
N TRP A 44 2.17 13.61 -1.85
CA TRP A 44 0.70 13.71 -1.80
C TRP A 44 0.22 14.62 -0.67
N HIS A 45 0.84 14.55 0.51
CA HIS A 45 0.54 15.44 1.62
C HIS A 45 0.81 16.91 1.25
N GLU A 46 2.00 17.22 0.74
CA GLU A 46 2.42 18.59 0.41
C GLU A 46 1.56 19.23 -0.69
N ARG A 47 1.02 18.42 -1.60
CA ARG A 47 0.06 18.87 -2.63
C ARG A 47 -1.39 19.02 -2.11
N GLY A 48 -1.63 18.76 -0.82
CA GLY A 48 -2.96 18.83 -0.22
C GLY A 48 -3.92 17.73 -0.68
N LEU A 49 -3.39 16.60 -1.17
CA LEU A 49 -4.22 15.48 -1.65
C LEU A 49 -4.70 14.59 -0.50
N VAL A 50 -3.96 14.58 0.62
CA VAL A 50 -4.33 13.88 1.85
C VAL A 50 -5.23 14.79 2.70
N ARG A 51 -6.40 14.29 3.09
CA ARG A 51 -7.41 15.05 3.85
C ARG A 51 -8.21 14.15 4.79
N GLY A 52 -8.72 14.75 5.86
CA GLY A 52 -9.67 14.12 6.77
C GLY A 52 -9.11 12.89 7.49
N ALA A 53 -9.96 11.89 7.70
CA ALA A 53 -9.57 10.61 8.26
C ALA A 53 -8.85 9.75 7.21
N VAL A 54 -7.65 9.28 7.54
CA VAL A 54 -6.76 8.56 6.62
C VAL A 54 -6.70 7.07 6.98
N LEU A 55 -6.81 6.22 5.97
CA LEU A 55 -6.49 4.81 6.05
C LEU A 55 -5.17 4.54 5.30
N ASP A 56 -4.15 4.07 6.01
CA ASP A 56 -2.89 3.57 5.43
C ASP A 56 -2.99 2.04 5.31
N VAL A 57 -3.18 1.52 4.09
CA VAL A 57 -3.43 0.09 3.83
C VAL A 57 -2.13 -0.63 3.50
N GLY A 58 -1.86 -1.73 4.22
CA GLY A 58 -0.56 -2.39 4.18
C GLY A 58 0.51 -1.50 4.80
N CYS A 59 0.20 -0.91 5.97
CA CYS A 59 1.05 0.10 6.59
C CYS A 59 2.42 -0.46 7.04
N GLY A 60 2.56 -1.78 7.10
CA GLY A 60 3.77 -2.46 7.55
C GLY A 60 4.22 -1.96 8.91
N LEU A 61 5.43 -1.40 8.94
CA LEU A 61 6.08 -0.89 10.16
C LEU A 61 5.65 0.54 10.52
N GLY A 62 4.68 1.12 9.80
CA GLY A 62 3.96 2.33 10.19
C GLY A 62 4.58 3.67 9.80
N ASP A 63 5.70 3.70 9.08
CA ASP A 63 6.43 4.95 8.82
C ASP A 63 5.57 6.02 8.10
N ASN A 64 4.72 5.63 7.14
CA ASN A 64 3.79 6.52 6.45
C ASN A 64 2.68 7.01 7.40
N ALA A 65 2.03 6.09 8.11
CA ALA A 65 0.97 6.42 9.07
C ALA A 65 1.46 7.37 10.17
N ILE A 66 2.64 7.12 10.73
CA ILE A 66 3.28 7.94 11.76
C ILE A 66 3.56 9.34 11.21
N TYR A 67 4.12 9.44 10.01
CA TYR A 67 4.36 10.73 9.37
C TYR A 67 3.08 11.54 9.22
N LEU A 68 2.02 10.94 8.67
CA LEU A 68 0.74 11.62 8.46
C LEU A 68 0.08 12.03 9.78
N ALA A 69 0.13 11.19 10.81
CA ALA A 69 -0.37 11.56 12.14
C ALA A 69 0.38 12.76 12.73
N ARG A 70 1.70 12.82 12.53
CA ARG A 70 2.51 13.99 12.94
C ARG A 70 2.21 15.26 12.13
N GLN A 71 1.61 15.14 10.95
CA GLN A 71 1.08 16.29 10.19
C GLN A 71 -0.34 16.69 10.63
N GLY A 72 -0.91 16.03 11.65
CA GLY A 72 -2.21 16.37 12.23
C GLY A 72 -3.40 15.62 11.64
N PHE A 73 -3.18 14.59 10.83
CA PHE A 73 -4.27 13.73 10.35
C PHE A 73 -4.68 12.70 11.40
N THR A 74 -5.97 12.32 11.41
CA THR A 74 -6.43 11.13 12.13
C THR A 74 -6.14 9.91 11.28
N VAL A 75 -5.22 9.06 11.71
CA VAL A 75 -4.72 7.94 10.89
C VAL A 75 -5.06 6.59 11.51
N THR A 76 -5.62 5.71 10.68
CA THR A 76 -5.68 4.27 10.94
C THR A 76 -4.72 3.55 9.99
N GLY A 77 -3.75 2.83 10.53
CA GLY A 77 -2.88 1.93 9.77
C GLY A 77 -3.36 0.49 9.87
N VAL A 78 -3.48 -0.21 8.75
CA VAL A 78 -3.85 -1.63 8.73
C VAL A 78 -2.82 -2.47 8.00
N ASP A 79 -2.55 -3.66 8.51
CA ASP A 79 -1.71 -4.66 7.86
C ASP A 79 -2.25 -6.07 8.17
N ILE A 80 -1.93 -7.05 7.33
CA ILE A 80 -2.27 -8.45 7.58
C ILE A 80 -1.36 -9.06 8.66
N SER A 81 -0.16 -8.52 8.84
CA SER A 81 0.86 -9.00 9.77
C SER A 81 0.71 -8.34 11.15
N ALA A 82 0.34 -9.14 12.15
CA ALA A 82 0.38 -8.70 13.54
C ALA A 82 1.82 -8.34 13.98
N THR A 83 2.82 -9.06 13.47
CA THR A 83 4.24 -8.81 13.77
C THR A 83 4.69 -7.42 13.31
N ALA A 84 4.27 -6.99 12.12
CA ALA A 84 4.53 -5.66 11.61
C ALA A 84 3.96 -4.58 12.54
N LEU A 85 2.70 -4.77 12.95
CA LEU A 85 1.97 -3.81 13.77
C LEU A 85 2.55 -3.65 15.17
N ILE A 86 3.09 -4.70 15.80
CA ILE A 86 3.82 -4.58 17.08
C ILE A 86 4.97 -3.57 16.95
N THR A 87 5.72 -3.64 15.84
CA THR A 87 6.80 -2.68 15.60
C THR A 87 6.26 -1.30 15.23
N ALA A 88 5.17 -1.21 14.47
CA ALA A 88 4.52 0.05 14.12
C ALA A 88 4.03 0.81 15.36
N GLU A 89 3.38 0.11 16.30
CA GLU A 89 2.93 0.67 17.58
C GLU A 89 4.10 1.20 18.41
N ARG A 90 5.20 0.44 18.50
CA ARG A 90 6.41 0.90 19.19
C ARG A 90 6.97 2.17 18.55
N ARG A 91 7.11 2.19 17.22
CA ARG A 91 7.64 3.37 16.51
C ARG A 91 6.74 4.59 16.66
N ALA A 92 5.41 4.40 16.66
CA ALA A 92 4.47 5.48 16.88
C ALA A 92 4.58 6.05 18.30
N ALA A 93 4.71 5.18 19.32
CA ALA A 93 4.95 5.60 20.69
C ALA A 93 6.27 6.39 20.83
N ASP A 94 7.36 5.89 20.26
CA ASP A 94 8.68 6.56 20.24
C ASP A 94 8.61 7.93 19.55
N ALA A 95 7.82 8.04 18.47
CA ALA A 95 7.61 9.27 17.70
C ALA A 95 6.53 10.20 18.30
N GLN A 96 5.89 9.80 19.40
CA GLN A 96 4.76 10.49 20.02
C GLN A 96 3.62 10.80 19.02
N ALA A 97 3.36 9.86 18.10
CA ALA A 97 2.33 9.97 17.08
C ALA A 97 1.10 9.14 17.46
N ASP A 98 -0.09 9.74 17.39
CA ASP A 98 -1.35 9.05 17.64
C ASP A 98 -1.85 8.38 16.35
N VAL A 99 -1.60 7.07 16.25
CA VAL A 99 -2.03 6.23 15.12
C VAL A 99 -2.80 5.05 15.66
N ARG A 100 -3.97 4.76 15.09
CA ARG A 100 -4.71 3.53 15.36
C ARG A 100 -4.19 2.41 14.45
N PHE A 101 -3.54 1.40 15.01
CA PHE A 101 -3.17 0.21 14.26
C PHE A 101 -4.21 -0.92 14.44
N ALA A 102 -4.45 -1.68 13.38
CA ALA A 102 -5.33 -2.85 13.44
C ALA A 102 -4.93 -3.92 12.41
N VAL A 103 -4.96 -5.18 12.81
CA VAL A 103 -4.83 -6.29 11.86
C VAL A 103 -6.07 -6.32 10.97
N ALA A 104 -5.90 -6.24 9.66
CA ALA A 104 -7.00 -6.36 8.70
C ALA A 104 -6.54 -6.90 7.35
N ASP A 105 -7.41 -7.67 6.70
CA ASP A 105 -7.25 -8.04 5.29
C ASP A 105 -7.69 -6.86 4.41
N ALA A 106 -6.80 -6.37 3.55
CA ALA A 106 -7.08 -5.26 2.64
C ALA A 106 -8.21 -5.58 1.63
N THR A 107 -8.40 -6.84 1.26
CA THR A 107 -9.45 -7.28 0.35
C THR A 107 -10.83 -7.32 1.01
N GLU A 108 -10.87 -7.22 2.33
CA GLU A 108 -12.11 -7.26 3.11
C GLU A 108 -12.37 -5.97 3.88
N LEU A 109 -11.37 -5.30 4.45
CA LEU A 109 -11.48 -4.13 5.34
C LEU A 109 -12.69 -4.21 6.28
N ALA A 110 -12.84 -5.37 6.94
CA ALA A 110 -13.97 -5.65 7.81
C ALA A 110 -14.04 -4.65 8.97
N GLY A 111 -15.25 -4.24 9.32
CA GLY A 111 -15.48 -3.26 10.39
C GLY A 111 -15.35 -1.79 9.98
N TYR A 112 -14.97 -1.51 8.73
CA TYR A 112 -14.92 -0.14 8.20
C TYR A 112 -16.01 0.08 7.14
N THR A 113 -16.79 1.15 7.32
CA THR A 113 -17.81 1.62 6.37
C THR A 113 -17.92 3.13 6.48
N ASP A 114 -17.80 3.84 5.35
CA ASP A 114 -17.84 5.32 5.28
C ASP A 114 -17.00 6.01 6.40
N ALA A 115 -15.82 5.46 6.69
CA ALA A 115 -14.98 5.84 7.82
C ALA A 115 -13.83 6.78 7.43
N PHE A 116 -13.39 6.75 6.17
CA PHE A 116 -12.19 7.43 5.71
C PHE A 116 -12.46 8.41 4.56
N ASP A 117 -11.71 9.51 4.55
CA ASP A 117 -11.75 10.53 3.50
C ASP A 117 -10.56 10.39 2.54
N THR A 118 -9.47 9.74 2.99
CA THR A 118 -8.31 9.40 2.17
C THR A 118 -7.85 7.98 2.42
N VAL A 119 -7.55 7.24 1.35
CA VAL A 119 -6.83 5.96 1.40
C VAL A 119 -5.43 6.17 0.83
N VAL A 120 -4.42 5.76 1.58
CA VAL A 120 -3.02 5.72 1.17
C VAL A 120 -2.62 4.26 1.03
N ASP A 121 -2.10 3.89 -0.14
CA ASP A 121 -1.53 2.58 -0.43
C ASP A 121 -0.13 2.78 -1.00
N SER A 122 0.88 2.37 -0.24
CA SER A 122 2.27 2.49 -0.65
C SER A 122 2.91 1.12 -0.73
N GLY A 123 2.63 0.43 -1.84
CA GLY A 123 3.25 -0.83 -2.18
C GLY A 123 2.49 -2.07 -1.70
N MET A 124 1.21 -1.96 -1.33
CA MET A 124 0.39 -3.10 -0.96
C MET A 124 -0.33 -3.69 -2.18
N PHE A 125 -0.92 -2.83 -3.03
CA PHE A 125 -1.74 -3.26 -4.17
C PHE A 125 -1.07 -4.30 -5.10
N HIS A 126 0.22 -4.11 -5.41
CA HIS A 126 0.95 -5.00 -6.32
C HIS A 126 1.27 -6.36 -5.68
N CYS A 127 1.15 -6.51 -4.37
CA CYS A 127 1.30 -7.78 -3.68
C CYS A 127 0.06 -8.68 -3.83
N LEU A 128 -1.09 -8.11 -4.25
CA LEU A 128 -2.32 -8.87 -4.42
C LEU A 128 -2.28 -9.72 -5.70
N ALA A 129 -2.78 -10.96 -5.57
CA ALA A 129 -3.07 -11.80 -6.71
C ALA A 129 -4.12 -11.14 -7.61
N PRO A 130 -4.11 -11.38 -8.94
CA PRO A 130 -5.04 -10.74 -9.86
C PRO A 130 -6.52 -10.85 -9.45
N ALA A 131 -6.94 -12.01 -8.92
CA ALA A 131 -8.31 -12.26 -8.48
C ALA A 131 -8.74 -11.43 -7.25
N ASP A 132 -7.80 -10.93 -6.45
CA ASP A 132 -8.07 -10.20 -5.21
C ASP A 132 -8.08 -8.67 -5.40
N ARG A 133 -7.52 -8.17 -6.50
CA ARG A 133 -7.44 -6.72 -6.78
C ARG A 133 -8.82 -6.06 -6.90
N PRO A 134 -9.82 -6.64 -7.58
CA PRO A 134 -11.18 -6.09 -7.59
C PRO A 134 -11.84 -6.11 -6.20
N ARG A 135 -11.54 -7.11 -5.38
CA ARG A 135 -12.06 -7.22 -4.00
C ARG A 135 -11.51 -6.08 -3.14
N TYR A 136 -10.22 -5.78 -3.26
CA TYR A 136 -9.61 -4.62 -2.59
C TYR A 136 -10.25 -3.30 -3.02
N ALA A 137 -10.42 -3.06 -4.33
CA ALA A 137 -11.06 -1.83 -4.81
C ALA A 137 -12.47 -1.64 -4.25
N ALA A 138 -13.25 -2.73 -4.15
CA ALA A 138 -14.58 -2.73 -3.55
C ALA A 138 -14.55 -2.52 -2.02
N ALA A 139 -13.60 -3.13 -1.32
CA ALA A 139 -13.42 -2.95 0.12
C ALA A 139 -13.02 -1.51 0.46
N ALA A 140 -12.07 -0.93 -0.29
CA ALA A 140 -11.66 0.47 -0.14
C ALA A 140 -12.83 1.42 -0.43
N HIS A 141 -13.65 1.13 -1.45
CA HIS A 141 -14.86 1.91 -1.75
C HIS A 141 -15.83 1.91 -0.58
N ARG A 142 -16.11 0.74 0.01
CA ARG A 142 -17.03 0.63 1.16
C ARG A 142 -16.49 1.31 2.40
N ALA A 143 -15.18 1.19 2.65
CA ALA A 143 -14.53 1.77 3.83
C ALA A 143 -14.48 3.32 3.79
N THR A 144 -14.65 3.93 2.61
CA THR A 144 -14.47 5.37 2.40
C THR A 144 -15.78 6.13 2.22
N ARG A 145 -15.81 7.38 2.67
CA ARG A 145 -16.94 8.30 2.49
C ARG A 145 -17.10 8.70 1.03
N SER A 146 -18.29 9.19 0.67
CA SER A 146 -18.56 9.69 -0.69
C SER A 146 -17.58 10.82 -1.03
N GLY A 147 -16.97 10.76 -2.22
CA GLY A 147 -15.99 11.75 -2.66
C GLY A 147 -14.60 11.60 -2.02
N ALA A 148 -14.31 10.52 -1.29
CA ALA A 148 -12.98 10.23 -0.76
C ALA A 148 -11.92 10.05 -1.85
N THR A 149 -10.66 10.28 -1.49
CA THR A 149 -9.52 10.15 -2.40
C THR A 149 -8.75 8.85 -2.13
N LEU A 150 -8.42 8.09 -3.17
CA LEU A 150 -7.41 7.04 -3.14
C LEU A 150 -6.10 7.56 -3.72
N LEU A 151 -5.00 7.30 -3.01
CA LEU A 151 -3.64 7.62 -3.40
C LEU A 151 -2.81 6.34 -3.32
N LEU A 152 -2.39 5.84 -4.47
CA LEU A 152 -1.78 4.51 -4.59
C LEU A 152 -0.45 4.59 -5.33
N SER A 153 0.55 3.89 -4.80
CA SER A 153 1.86 3.71 -5.42
C SER A 153 2.17 2.23 -5.54
N CYS A 154 2.36 1.73 -6.75
CA CYS A 154 2.61 0.31 -7.00
C CYS A 154 3.70 0.09 -8.05
N PHE A 155 4.40 -1.05 -8.02
CA PHE A 155 5.45 -1.33 -9.01
C PHE A 155 4.90 -1.34 -10.44
N SER A 156 5.63 -0.72 -11.37
CA SER A 156 5.38 -0.83 -12.80
C SER A 156 6.18 -1.97 -13.41
N ASP A 157 5.65 -2.53 -14.48
CA ASP A 157 6.32 -3.42 -15.45
C ASP A 157 7.57 -2.85 -16.11
N ALA A 158 7.89 -1.56 -15.91
CA ALA A 158 9.15 -0.95 -16.33
C ALA A 158 10.35 -1.34 -15.46
N ASN A 159 10.14 -1.93 -14.29
CA ASN A 159 11.25 -2.47 -13.51
C ASN A 159 11.88 -3.66 -14.25
N PRO A 160 13.22 -3.75 -14.29
CA PRO A 160 13.88 -4.88 -14.93
C PRO A 160 13.49 -6.18 -14.21
N PRO A 161 13.31 -7.29 -14.96
CA PRO A 161 13.07 -8.58 -14.34
C PRO A 161 14.28 -8.99 -13.50
N ASP A 162 14.02 -9.41 -12.26
CA ASP A 162 15.02 -9.94 -11.34
C ASP A 162 14.57 -11.33 -10.90
N ALA A 163 15.33 -12.35 -11.30
CA ALA A 163 15.02 -13.75 -11.00
C ALA A 163 15.29 -14.10 -9.53
N GLU A 164 16.17 -13.37 -8.84
CA GLU A 164 16.50 -13.57 -7.44
C GLU A 164 15.53 -12.80 -6.52
N ARG A 165 15.00 -11.68 -7.01
CA ARG A 165 14.06 -10.82 -6.28
C ARG A 165 12.87 -10.41 -7.17
N PRO A 166 11.93 -11.33 -7.43
CA PRO A 166 10.83 -11.05 -8.35
C PRO A 166 9.96 -9.90 -7.82
N LEU A 167 9.83 -8.86 -8.61
CA LEU A 167 8.96 -7.72 -8.37
C LEU A 167 7.65 -7.92 -9.11
N PRO A 168 6.49 -7.91 -8.45
CA PRO A 168 5.20 -8.06 -9.12
C PRO A 168 4.78 -6.74 -9.80
N GLY A 169 5.56 -6.31 -10.80
CA GLY A 169 5.26 -5.13 -11.59
C GLY A 169 3.94 -5.28 -12.36
N LEU A 170 3.13 -4.23 -12.35
CA LEU A 170 1.87 -4.20 -13.08
C LEU A 170 2.04 -3.43 -14.40
N THR A 171 1.26 -3.81 -15.40
CA THR A 171 1.08 -2.98 -16.60
C THR A 171 0.07 -1.87 -16.33
N GLU A 172 0.10 -0.79 -17.11
CA GLU A 172 -0.92 0.27 -16.99
C GLU A 172 -2.34 -0.28 -17.21
N ALA A 173 -2.50 -1.22 -18.15
CA ALA A 173 -3.78 -1.86 -18.43
C ALA A 173 -4.32 -2.62 -17.21
N GLN A 174 -3.47 -3.34 -16.47
CA GLN A 174 -3.87 -4.05 -15.25
C GLN A 174 -4.26 -3.09 -14.12
N VAL A 175 -3.60 -1.94 -14.01
CA VAL A 175 -3.99 -0.90 -13.04
C VAL A 175 -5.34 -0.29 -13.42
N ARG A 176 -5.54 0.04 -14.70
CA ARG A 176 -6.79 0.60 -15.22
C ARG A 176 -7.96 -0.36 -15.12
N GLU A 177 -7.77 -1.64 -15.39
CA GLU A 177 -8.81 -2.66 -15.26
C GLU A 177 -9.47 -2.67 -13.87
N VAL A 178 -8.69 -2.37 -12.83
CA VAL A 178 -9.20 -2.31 -11.45
C VAL A 178 -9.78 -0.93 -11.12
N TRP A 179 -9.05 0.15 -11.42
CA TRP A 179 -9.38 1.48 -10.92
C TRP A 179 -10.27 2.32 -11.84
N ASP A 180 -10.39 1.96 -13.12
CA ASP A 180 -11.43 2.48 -14.03
C ASP A 180 -12.76 1.69 -13.88
N GLY A 181 -12.82 0.75 -12.93
CA GLY A 181 -14.01 -0.02 -12.58
C GLY A 181 -15.09 0.80 -11.82
N PRO A 182 -16.25 0.19 -11.53
CA PRO A 182 -17.36 0.88 -10.88
C PRO A 182 -16.99 1.37 -9.47
N GLY A 183 -17.37 2.61 -9.16
CA GLY A 183 -17.20 3.21 -7.83
C GLY A 183 -15.93 4.05 -7.66
N TRP A 184 -14.98 3.98 -8.59
CA TRP A 184 -13.81 4.86 -8.62
C TRP A 184 -13.74 5.63 -9.94
N GLN A 185 -13.22 6.85 -9.88
CA GLN A 185 -12.88 7.64 -11.04
C GLN A 185 -11.41 8.02 -10.94
N VAL A 186 -10.57 7.47 -11.83
CA VAL A 186 -9.16 7.83 -11.92
C VAL A 186 -9.03 9.28 -12.38
N ALA A 187 -8.42 10.11 -11.55
CA ALA A 187 -8.09 11.50 -11.86
C ALA A 187 -6.70 11.62 -12.49
N SER A 188 -5.74 10.80 -12.03
CA SER A 188 -4.42 10.68 -12.65
C SER A 188 -3.84 9.27 -12.47
N LEU A 189 -3.06 8.86 -13.46
CA LEU A 189 -2.24 7.66 -13.45
C LEU A 189 -0.92 8.04 -14.13
N GLU A 190 0.15 8.11 -13.36
CA GLU A 190 1.46 8.57 -13.82
C GLU A 190 2.51 7.52 -13.52
N ARG A 191 3.45 7.33 -14.45
CA ARG A 191 4.66 6.55 -14.17
C ARG A 191 5.68 7.46 -13.48
N THR A 192 6.20 7.00 -12.36
CA THR A 192 7.20 7.69 -11.55
C THR A 192 8.43 6.81 -11.40
N ALA A 193 9.56 7.43 -11.10
CA ALA A 193 10.80 6.71 -10.86
C ALA A 193 11.49 7.26 -9.61
N VAL A 194 12.00 6.36 -8.78
CA VAL A 194 12.65 6.69 -7.52
C VAL A 194 13.96 5.92 -7.43
N HIS A 195 15.05 6.64 -7.18
CA HIS A 195 16.33 6.00 -6.93
C HIS A 195 16.32 5.30 -5.56
N ARG A 196 16.70 4.02 -5.53
CA ARG A 196 16.76 3.19 -4.33
C ARG A 196 18.09 2.46 -4.28
N GLU A 197 19.04 2.99 -3.50
CA GLU A 197 20.38 2.40 -3.35
C GLU A 197 20.30 0.93 -2.91
N GLY A 198 19.43 0.59 -1.95
CA GLY A 198 19.22 -0.79 -1.47
C GLY A 198 18.53 -1.73 -2.47
N TRP A 199 18.12 -1.24 -3.63
CA TRP A 199 17.49 -2.00 -4.71
C TRP A 199 18.29 -1.95 -6.01
N GLY A 200 19.53 -1.47 -5.96
CA GLY A 200 20.46 -1.54 -7.09
C GLY A 200 20.19 -0.54 -8.20
N GLY A 201 19.34 0.48 -7.98
CA GLY A 201 19.14 1.54 -8.96
C GLY A 201 17.77 2.23 -8.92
N GLU A 202 17.31 2.60 -10.10
CA GLU A 202 16.04 3.29 -10.31
C GLU A 202 14.88 2.30 -10.29
N MET A 203 13.89 2.60 -9.46
CA MET A 203 12.67 1.80 -9.29
C MET A 203 11.49 2.54 -9.89
N HIS A 204 10.72 1.87 -10.75
CA HIS A 204 9.58 2.43 -11.45
C HIS A 204 8.25 2.05 -10.78
N PHE A 205 7.38 3.04 -10.61
CA PHE A 205 6.08 2.88 -9.99
C PHE A 205 4.99 3.55 -10.81
N PHE A 206 3.76 3.06 -10.72
CA PHE A 206 2.59 3.88 -11.01
C PHE A 206 2.17 4.64 -9.75
N SER A 207 1.90 5.94 -9.90
CA SER A 207 1.19 6.77 -8.93
C SER A 207 -0.22 6.99 -9.44
N VAL A 208 -1.22 6.52 -8.70
CA VAL A 208 -2.64 6.62 -9.04
C VAL A 208 -3.32 7.54 -8.05
N GLN A 209 -4.09 8.50 -8.57
CA GLN A 209 -5.07 9.27 -7.82
C GLN A 209 -6.45 8.93 -8.35
N ALA A 210 -7.34 8.45 -7.48
CA ALA A 210 -8.74 8.21 -7.83
C ALA A 210 -9.68 8.84 -6.80
N THR A 211 -10.90 9.18 -7.23
CA THR A 211 -11.95 9.67 -6.35
C THR A 211 -13.08 8.66 -6.28
N ARG A 212 -13.60 8.41 -5.08
CA ARG A 212 -14.77 7.57 -4.88
C ARG A 212 -15.99 8.25 -5.50
N VAL A 213 -16.67 7.54 -6.41
CA VAL A 213 -17.94 7.95 -7.01
C VAL A 213 -19.06 6.97 -6.59
N PRO A 214 -20.34 7.40 -6.62
CA PRO A 214 -21.45 6.49 -6.38
C PRO A 214 -21.43 5.32 -7.35
N THR A 215 -21.68 4.12 -6.86
CA THR A 215 -21.98 2.96 -7.72
C THR A 215 -23.35 3.20 -8.36
N ARG A 216 -23.40 3.26 -9.68
CA ARG A 216 -24.66 3.38 -10.45
C ARG A 216 -25.49 2.11 -10.37
#